data_AF-A0A1I2YKV8-F1
#
_entry.id   AF-A0A1I2YKV8-F1
#
_cell.length_a   1.000
_cell.length_b   1.000
_cell.length_c   1.000
_cell.angle_alpha   90.00
_cell.angle_beta   90.00
_cell.angle_gamma   90.00
#
_symmetry.space_group_name_H-M   'P 1'
#
loop_
_entity.id
_entity.type
_entity.pdbx_description
1 polymer ?
#
loop_
_entity_poly.entity_id
_entity_poly.type
_entity_poly.pdbx_seq_one_letter_code
_entity_poly.pdbx_strand_id
1 'polypeptide(L)'
;MLAQTLSHRSSCPVSCALDILGDKWTLLVLRDILLKRKRYFREFLTSPEKIASNILADRLKKLEAAGMILRRYDPNNGCKIAYTVTEKGTDLIPVILELLRWGAKHEVVNNGHDQLIKQFERNPEEVIAEIRLSLGMG
;
A
#
# COMPACT_ATOMS: atom_id res chain seq x y z
N MET A 1 8.96 5.11 23.01
CA MET A 1 8.28 3.92 22.46
C MET A 1 9.35 3.10 21.75
N LEU A 2 9.70 1.92 22.28
CA LEU A 2 10.73 1.07 21.68
C LEU A 2 10.16 0.47 20.38
N ALA A 3 10.72 0.84 19.24
CA ALA A 3 10.46 0.14 17.99
C ALA A 3 10.89 -1.32 18.19
N GLN A 4 9.95 -2.26 18.10
CA GLN A 4 10.29 -3.68 18.13
C GLN A 4 11.21 -3.97 16.95
N THR A 5 12.47 -4.29 17.24
CA THR A 5 13.43 -4.72 16.25
C THR A 5 12.98 -6.08 15.74
N LEU A 6 12.40 -6.13 14.55
CA LEU A 6 12.08 -7.39 13.88
C LEU A 6 13.39 -8.19 13.78
N SER A 7 13.45 -9.37 14.41
CA SER A 7 14.62 -10.24 14.25
C SER A 7 14.63 -10.74 12.81
N HIS A 8 15.59 -10.28 12.02
CA HIS A 8 15.71 -10.68 10.62
C HIS A 8 16.07 -12.16 10.54
N ARG A 9 15.28 -12.93 9.80
CA ARG A 9 15.51 -14.37 9.59
C ARG A 9 16.79 -14.64 8.80
N SER A 10 17.27 -13.66 8.03
CA SER A 10 18.53 -13.68 7.29
C SER A 10 19.02 -12.26 6.98
N SER A 11 20.24 -12.12 6.47
CA SER A 11 20.76 -10.85 5.94
C SER A 11 20.24 -10.51 4.54
N CYS A 12 19.36 -11.33 3.96
CA CYS A 12 18.81 -11.09 2.63
C CYS A 12 17.74 -9.96 2.65
N PRO A 13 17.94 -8.85 1.91
CA PRO A 13 16.98 -7.74 1.90
C PRO A 13 15.58 -8.15 1.44
N VAL A 14 15.48 -9.09 0.50
CA VAL A 14 14.19 -9.64 0.04
C VAL A 14 13.48 -10.39 1.18
N SER A 15 14.20 -11.21 1.93
CA SER A 15 13.63 -11.92 3.09
C SER A 15 13.12 -10.92 4.13
N CYS A 16 13.88 -9.87 4.42
CA CYS A 16 13.48 -8.82 5.36
C CYS A 16 12.24 -8.06 4.87
N ALA A 17 12.15 -7.77 3.57
CA ALA A 17 10.97 -7.15 2.98
C ALA A 17 9.74 -8.07 3.11
N LEU A 18 9.91 -9.37 2.86
CA LEU A 18 8.84 -10.37 2.98
C LEU A 18 8.36 -10.59 4.43
N ASP A 19 9.17 -10.32 5.44
CA ASP A 19 8.71 -10.31 6.85
C ASP A 19 7.62 -9.25 7.08
N ILE A 20 7.67 -8.15 6.33
CA ILE A 20 6.69 -7.07 6.38
C ILE A 20 5.55 -7.33 5.38
N LEU A 21 5.90 -7.61 4.12
CA LEU A 21 4.99 -7.58 2.96
C LEU A 21 4.42 -8.94 2.56
N GLY A 22 5.03 -10.04 3.00
CA GLY A 22 4.83 -11.40 2.47
C GLY A 22 3.53 -12.09 2.87
N ASP A 23 2.44 -11.35 3.04
CA ASP A 23 1.11 -11.90 3.25
C ASP A 23 0.11 -11.36 2.22
N LYS A 24 -1.01 -12.07 2.06
CA LYS A 24 -2.01 -11.80 1.01
C LYS A 24 -2.65 -10.40 1.08
N TRP A 25 -2.59 -9.73 2.23
CA TRP A 25 -3.38 -8.51 2.47
C TRP A 25 -2.55 -7.25 2.51
N THR A 26 -1.30 -7.31 2.98
CA THR A 26 -0.48 -6.11 3.22
C THR A 26 -0.32 -5.24 1.96
N LEU A 27 0.01 -5.85 0.81
CA LEU A 27 0.15 -5.10 -0.44
C LEU A 27 -1.20 -4.62 -1.00
N LEU A 28 -2.31 -5.31 -0.72
CA LEU A 28 -3.65 -4.84 -1.12
C LEU A 28 -4.08 -3.60 -0.32
N VAL A 29 -3.79 -3.57 0.98
CA VAL A 29 -4.04 -2.40 1.83
C VAL A 29 -3.20 -1.21 1.36
N LEU A 30 -1.90 -1.41 1.09
CA LEU A 30 -1.05 -0.37 0.54
C LEU A 30 -1.50 0.11 -0.84
N ARG A 31 -1.88 -0.80 -1.74
CA ARG A 31 -2.47 -0.46 -3.05
C ARG A 31 -3.69 0.44 -2.89
N ASP A 32 -4.56 0.14 -1.93
CA ASP A 32 -5.76 0.94 -1.70
C ASP A 32 -5.45 2.37 -1.20
N ILE A 33 -4.40 2.55 -0.40
CA ILE A 33 -3.91 3.88 0.00
C ILE A 33 -3.29 4.59 -1.21
N LEU A 34 -2.39 3.90 -1.92
CA LEU A 34 -1.51 4.47 -2.94
C LEU A 34 -2.18 4.71 -4.29
N LEU A 35 -3.18 3.91 -4.68
CA LEU A 35 -3.84 4.03 -5.99
C LEU A 35 -5.30 4.45 -5.87
N LYS A 36 -6.00 4.03 -4.80
CA LYS A 36 -7.42 4.35 -4.60
C LYS A 36 -7.67 5.48 -3.59
N ARG A 37 -6.59 6.07 -3.05
CA ARG A 37 -6.65 7.22 -2.12
C ARG A 37 -7.49 6.94 -0.88
N LYS A 38 -7.64 5.67 -0.47
CA LYS A 38 -8.37 5.30 0.74
C LYS A 38 -7.59 5.74 1.97
N ARG A 39 -8.29 6.33 2.94
CA ARG A 39 -7.70 6.91 4.17
C ARG A 39 -8.37 6.37 5.43
N TYR A 40 -9.63 5.96 5.37
CA TYR A 40 -10.39 5.57 6.57
C TYR A 40 -10.65 4.06 6.62
N PHE A 41 -10.69 3.51 7.83
CA PHE A 41 -10.91 2.08 8.08
C PHE A 41 -12.08 1.49 7.29
N ARG A 42 -13.22 2.20 7.28
CA ARG A 42 -14.44 1.74 6.58
C ARG A 42 -14.28 1.71 5.06
N GLU A 43 -13.44 2.56 4.48
CA GLU A 43 -13.20 2.55 3.04
C GLU A 43 -12.47 1.28 2.63
N PHE A 44 -11.50 0.81 3.40
CA PHE A 44 -10.80 -0.45 3.08
C PHE A 44 -11.75 -1.65 3.12
N LEU A 45 -12.74 -1.64 4.01
CA LEU A 45 -13.75 -2.71 4.09
C LEU A 45 -14.67 -2.78 2.86
N THR A 46 -14.80 -1.69 2.08
CA THR A 46 -15.58 -1.69 0.84
C THR A 46 -14.79 -2.20 -0.36
N SER A 47 -13.54 -2.61 -0.18
CA SER A 47 -12.74 -3.21 -1.25
C SER A 47 -13.32 -4.55 -1.72
N PRO A 48 -13.23 -4.86 -3.02
CA PRO A 48 -13.85 -6.06 -3.60
C PRO A 48 -13.31 -7.37 -3.02
N GLU A 49 -12.09 -7.37 -2.48
CA GLU A 49 -11.46 -8.54 -1.86
C GLU A 49 -12.05 -8.91 -0.49
N LYS A 50 -12.94 -8.08 0.07
CA LYS A 50 -13.69 -8.35 1.31
C LYS A 50 -12.80 -8.78 2.48
N ILE A 51 -11.74 -8.01 2.75
CA ILE A 51 -10.87 -8.24 3.91
C ILE A 51 -11.69 -8.22 5.21
N ALA A 52 -11.49 -9.22 6.07
CA ALA A 52 -12.13 -9.26 7.38
C ALA A 52 -11.61 -8.12 8.28
N SER A 53 -12.48 -7.54 9.11
CA SER A 53 -12.15 -6.35 9.91
C SER A 53 -11.01 -6.56 10.90
N ASN A 54 -10.94 -7.74 11.53
CA ASN A 54 -9.84 -8.12 12.42
C ASN A 54 -8.50 -8.21 11.68
N ILE A 55 -8.49 -8.79 10.48
CA ILE A 55 -7.30 -8.88 9.64
C ILE A 55 -6.86 -7.49 9.18
N LEU A 56 -7.79 -6.65 8.73
CA LEU A 56 -7.49 -5.27 8.34
C LEU A 56 -6.87 -4.48 9.51
N ALA A 57 -7.45 -4.58 10.71
CA ALA A 57 -6.92 -3.91 11.90
C ALA A 57 -5.49 -4.35 12.23
N ASP A 58 -5.23 -5.67 12.16
CA ASP A 58 -3.89 -6.23 12.36
C ASP A 58 -2.89 -5.71 11.30
N ARG A 59 -3.29 -5.67 10.03
CA ARG A 59 -2.41 -5.17 8.96
C ARG A 59 -2.10 -3.69 9.06
N LEU A 60 -3.09 -2.86 9.38
CA LEU A 60 -2.86 -1.43 9.60
C LEU A 60 -1.90 -1.21 10.78
N LYS A 61 -2.05 -1.96 11.87
CA LYS A 61 -1.12 -1.92 13.01
C LYS A 61 0.29 -2.37 12.63
N LYS A 62 0.42 -3.43 11.82
CA LYS A 62 1.72 -3.92 11.33
C LYS A 62 2.42 -2.90 10.43
N LEU A 63 1.68 -2.27 9.51
CA LEU A 63 2.18 -1.23 8.63
C LEU A 63 2.62 0.02 9.40
N GLU A 64 1.84 0.42 10.41
CA GLU A 64 2.18 1.53 11.31
C GLU A 64 3.47 1.23 12.09
N ALA A 65 3.57 0.04 12.70
CA ALA A 65 4.76 -0.40 13.42
C ALA A 65 6.02 -0.49 12.52
N ALA A 66 5.84 -0.84 11.25
CA ALA A 66 6.92 -0.89 10.26
C ALA A 66 7.30 0.49 9.70
N GLY A 67 6.61 1.57 10.11
CA GLY A 67 6.85 2.93 9.62
C GLY A 67 6.41 3.16 8.17
N MET A 68 5.50 2.33 7.65
CA MET A 68 5.00 2.40 6.27
C MET A 68 3.81 3.36 6.13
N ILE A 69 3.04 3.53 7.21
CA ILE A 69 1.90 4.42 7.29
C ILE A 69 1.91 5.18 8.61
N LEU A 70 1.18 6.29 8.65
CA LEU A 70 0.89 7.08 9.84
C LEU A 70 -0.60 6.99 10.15
N ARG A 71 -0.92 6.78 11.42
CA ARG A 71 -2.30 6.83 11.95
C ARG A 71 -2.49 8.14 12.70
N ARG A 72 -3.36 9.02 12.20
CA ARG A 72 -3.60 10.34 12.81
C ARG A 72 -5.09 10.68 12.80
N TYR A 73 -5.51 11.54 13.72
CA TYR A 73 -6.84 12.15 13.62
C TYR A 73 -6.90 13.02 12.37
N ASP A 74 -8.02 12.96 11.66
CA ASP A 74 -8.23 13.77 10.47
C ASP A 74 -8.40 15.24 10.88
N PRO A 75 -7.56 16.16 10.39
CA PRO A 75 -7.68 17.58 10.71
C PRO A 75 -9.02 18.19 10.28
N ASN A 76 -9.66 17.63 9.24
CA ASN A 76 -10.96 18.09 8.76
C ASN A 76 -12.13 17.46 9.53
N ASN A 77 -11.88 16.38 10.27
CA ASN A 77 -12.89 15.67 11.06
C ASN A 77 -12.22 14.95 12.23
N GLY A 78 -11.99 15.67 13.33
CA GLY A 78 -11.20 15.21 14.49
C GLY A 78 -11.73 13.94 15.17
N CYS A 79 -12.92 13.47 14.84
CA CYS A 79 -13.47 12.20 15.32
C CYS A 79 -13.05 10.98 14.47
N LYS A 80 -12.48 11.20 13.28
CA LYS A 80 -12.06 10.13 12.36
C LYS A 80 -10.55 9.94 12.41
N ILE A 81 -10.15 8.67 12.37
CA ILE A 81 -8.75 8.28 12.19
C ILE A 81 -8.49 8.08 10.70
N ALA A 82 -7.52 8.82 10.17
CA ALA A 82 -7.00 8.67 8.83
C ALA A 82 -5.65 7.93 8.86
N TYR A 83 -5.44 7.09 7.85
CA TYR A 83 -4.19 6.43 7.54
C TYR A 83 -3.58 7.11 6.32
N THR A 84 -2.35 7.59 6.45
CA THR A 84 -1.59 8.19 5.35
C THR A 84 -0.29 7.43 5.16
N VAL A 85 0.19 7.32 3.93
CA VAL A 85 1.45 6.64 3.65
C VAL A 85 2.65 7.50 4.10
N THR A 86 3.78 6.87 4.42
CA THR A 86 5.08 7.54 4.63
C THR A 86 5.91 7.53 3.34
N GLU A 87 7.09 8.15 3.38
CA GLU A 87 8.10 8.00 2.32
C GLU A 87 8.45 6.52 2.09
N LYS A 88 8.77 5.79 3.16
CA LYS A 88 9.05 4.34 3.12
C LYS A 88 7.90 3.53 2.50
N GLY A 89 6.64 3.89 2.78
CA GLY A 89 5.49 3.24 2.17
C GLY A 89 5.31 3.59 0.69
N THR A 90 5.66 4.80 0.30
CA THR A 90 5.57 5.32 -1.06
C THR A 90 6.61 4.73 -1.98
N ASP A 91 7.76 4.33 -1.46
CA ASP A 91 8.79 3.61 -2.24
C ASP A 91 8.30 2.26 -2.78
N LEU A 92 7.14 1.74 -2.31
CA LEU A 92 6.50 0.55 -2.88
C LEU A 92 5.58 0.81 -4.08
N ILE A 93 5.37 2.06 -4.49
CA ILE A 93 4.62 2.37 -5.72
C ILE A 93 5.13 1.55 -6.93
N PRO A 94 6.44 1.57 -7.28
CA PRO A 94 6.93 0.79 -8.42
C PRO A 94 6.65 -0.72 -8.27
N VAL A 95 6.79 -1.27 -7.05
CA VAL A 95 6.53 -2.70 -6.79
C VAL A 95 5.05 -3.05 -7.03
N ILE A 96 4.14 -2.19 -6.58
CA ILE A 96 2.70 -2.40 -6.76
C ILE A 96 2.31 -2.29 -8.24
N LEU A 97 2.89 -1.33 -8.98
CA LEU A 97 2.64 -1.18 -10.41
C LEU A 97 3.17 -2.38 -11.20
N GLU A 98 4.35 -2.90 -10.86
CA GLU A 98 4.89 -4.12 -11.47
C GLU A 98 4.05 -5.36 -11.16
N LEU A 99 3.57 -5.51 -9.92
CA LEU A 99 2.65 -6.59 -9.56
C LEU A 99 1.33 -6.50 -10.33
N LEU A 100 0.81 -5.28 -10.52
CA LEU A 100 -0.39 -5.02 -11.28
C LEU A 100 -0.19 -5.42 -12.75
N ARG A 101 0.93 -5.00 -13.37
CA ARG A 101 1.29 -5.35 -14.75
C ARG A 101 1.48 -6.86 -14.91
N TRP A 102 2.21 -7.49 -14.00
CA TRP A 102 2.42 -8.95 -14.02
C TRP A 102 1.11 -9.71 -13.89
N GLY A 103 0.24 -9.31 -12.95
CA GLY A 103 -1.07 -9.93 -12.74
C GLY A 103 -1.97 -9.78 -13.97
N ALA A 104 -2.04 -8.59 -14.57
CA ALA A 104 -2.82 -8.36 -15.79
C ALA A 104 -2.33 -9.19 -16.99
N LYS A 105 -1.03 -9.50 -17.04
CA LYS A 105 -0.44 -10.32 -18.11
C LYS A 105 -0.72 -11.82 -17.94
N HIS A 106 -0.75 -12.31 -16.71
CA HIS A 106 -0.74 -13.75 -16.43
C HIS A 106 -2.05 -14.30 -15.87
N GLU A 107 -2.93 -13.46 -15.34
CA GLU A 107 -4.21 -13.86 -14.78
C GLU A 107 -5.37 -13.43 -15.69
N VAL A 108 -6.41 -14.26 -15.79
CA VAL A 108 -7.62 -13.93 -16.56
C VAL A 108 -8.55 -13.08 -15.68
N VAL A 109 -8.29 -11.78 -15.65
CA VAL A 109 -9.03 -10.83 -14.80
C VAL A 109 -9.48 -9.60 -15.59
N ASN A 110 -10.73 -9.17 -15.38
CA ASN A 110 -11.15 -7.82 -15.76
C ASN A 110 -10.56 -6.85 -14.72
N ASN A 111 -9.39 -6.30 -15.03
CA ASN A 111 -8.56 -5.62 -14.04
C ASN A 111 -8.92 -4.13 -13.88
N GLY A 112 -9.70 -3.51 -14.78
CA GLY A 112 -10.06 -2.09 -14.72
C GLY A 112 -8.88 -1.10 -14.73
N HIS A 113 -7.66 -1.59 -14.95
CA HIS A 113 -6.40 -0.87 -14.85
C HIS A 113 -5.63 -0.80 -16.18
N ASP A 114 -6.21 -1.29 -17.28
CA ASP A 114 -5.57 -1.34 -18.61
C ASP A 114 -4.92 0.00 -19.03
N GLN A 115 -5.59 1.13 -18.75
CA GLN A 115 -5.06 2.45 -19.08
C GLN A 115 -3.83 2.81 -18.22
N LEU A 116 -3.89 2.55 -16.92
CA LEU A 116 -2.77 2.78 -16.00
C LEU A 116 -1.56 1.92 -16.38
N ILE A 117 -1.80 0.65 -16.74
CA ILE A 117 -0.75 -0.26 -17.21
C ILE A 117 -0.07 0.30 -18.46
N LYS A 118 -0.85 0.71 -19.47
CA LYS A 118 -0.31 1.28 -20.70
C LYS A 118 0.50 2.55 -20.46
N GLN A 119 0.04 3.41 -19.54
CA GLN A 119 0.79 4.61 -19.15
C GLN A 119 2.10 4.23 -18.45
N PHE A 120 2.05 3.29 -17.51
CA PHE A 120 3.22 2.80 -16.78
C PHE A 120 4.24 2.15 -17.72
N GLU A 121 3.80 1.35 -18.69
CA GLU A 121 4.69 0.74 -19.70
C GLU A 121 5.36 1.79 -20.60
N ARG A 122 4.68 2.90 -20.88
CA ARG A 122 5.20 3.98 -21.72
C ARG A 122 6.17 4.88 -20.97
N ASN A 123 5.84 5.26 -19.74
CA ASN A 123 6.66 6.17 -18.93
C ASN A 123 6.51 5.87 -17.43
N PRO A 124 7.27 4.90 -16.89
CA PRO A 124 7.18 4.50 -15.48
C PRO A 124 7.41 5.66 -14.51
N GLU A 125 8.43 6.48 -14.77
CA GLU A 125 8.84 7.57 -13.89
C GLU A 125 7.77 8.66 -13.76
N GLU A 126 7.13 9.02 -14.88
CA GLU A 126 6.03 10.01 -14.88
C GLU A 126 4.83 9.50 -14.08
N VAL A 127 4.41 8.25 -14.28
CA VAL A 127 3.30 7.65 -13.52
C VAL A 127 3.63 7.58 -12.02
N ILE A 128 4.85 7.19 -11.66
CA ILE A 128 5.29 7.14 -10.25
C ILE A 128 5.27 8.56 -9.65
N ALA A 129 5.79 9.55 -10.37
CA ALA A 129 5.81 10.94 -9.93
C ALA A 129 4.39 11.50 -9.75
N GLU A 130 3.46 11.24 -10.68
CA GLU A 130 2.06 11.65 -10.56
C GLU A 130 1.37 11.06 -9.32
N ILE A 131 1.62 9.77 -9.04
CA ILE A 131 1.08 9.10 -7.86
C ILE A 131 1.64 9.74 -6.58
N ARG A 132 2.96 10.05 -6.55
CA ARG A 132 3.62 10.72 -5.42
C ARG A 132 3.05 12.13 -5.19
N LEU A 133 2.94 12.93 -6.24
CA LEU A 133 2.39 14.29 -6.19
C LEU A 133 0.96 14.30 -5.66
N SER A 134 0.11 13.38 -6.13
CA SER A 134 -1.28 13.28 -5.66
C SER A 134 -1.45 12.70 -4.26
N LEU A 135 -0.37 12.21 -3.64
CA LEU A 135 -0.29 11.89 -2.20
C LEU A 135 0.18 13.10 -1.36
N GLY A 136 0.50 14.22 -1.99
CA GLY A 136 1.10 15.39 -1.33
C GLY A 136 2.58 15.18 -0.99
N MET A 137 3.25 14.28 -1.71
CA MET A 137 4.68 14.02 -1.55
C MET A 137 5.39 14.39 -2.86
N GLY A 138 5.76 15.66 -2.98
CA GLY A 138 6.51 16.23 -4.10
C GLY A 138 7.89 16.68 -3.66
#